data_AF-A0AAD9N2H1-F1
#
_entry.id   AF-A0AAD9N2H1-F1
#
_cell.length_a   1.000
_cell.length_b   1.000
_cell.length_c   1.000
_cell.angle_alpha   90.00
_cell.angle_beta   90.00
_cell.angle_gamma   90.00
#
_symmetry.space_group_name_H-M   'P 1'
#
loop_
_entity.id
_entity.type
_entity.pdbx_description
1 polymer ?
#
loop_
_entity_poly.entity_id
_entity_poly.type
_entity_poly.pdbx_seq_one_letter_code
_entity_poly.pdbx_strand_id
1 'polypeptide(L)'
;MRFYARCILLWMLIYGISAARRKKARGPSNLLHSLMRDYSKLFRPNNGANATEITLGLDIKDVVSLKEGTLQSRITFVAWLKLNWTDARLMWDPDHFSIRDVRLDSSKIWTPDIKLVNSLDPTPNRDWGVRVLISFDGTIRGVMPIQLPVHCGRPRDPHASWECKISFRSWTYTVDDLNLVLERNVSDIGTYNDRVWLITGNEARRTVIRNDGSPERYALLTYVIKLIRH
;
A
#
# COMPACT_ATOMS: atom_id res chain seq x y z
N MET A 1 -31.13 -14.12 -67.77
CA MET A 1 -31.14 -13.19 -66.60
C MET A 1 -31.41 -13.86 -65.24
N ARG A 2 -31.24 -15.18 -65.05
CA ARG A 2 -31.47 -15.86 -63.74
C ARG A 2 -30.18 -16.31 -63.01
N PHE A 3 -29.02 -16.22 -63.65
CA PHE A 3 -27.73 -16.61 -63.06
C PHE A 3 -27.05 -15.49 -62.27
N TYR A 4 -27.16 -14.23 -62.70
CA TYR A 4 -26.57 -13.09 -62.00
C TYR A 4 -27.20 -12.80 -60.64
N ALA A 5 -28.50 -13.07 -60.47
CA ALA A 5 -29.22 -12.81 -59.22
C ALA A 5 -28.81 -13.76 -58.07
N ARG A 6 -28.38 -15.01 -58.38
CA ARG A 6 -27.96 -15.98 -57.36
C ARG A 6 -26.55 -15.71 -56.82
N CYS A 7 -25.65 -15.15 -57.63
CA CYS A 7 -24.31 -14.78 -57.17
C CYS A 7 -24.31 -13.57 -56.23
N ILE A 8 -25.21 -12.60 -56.41
CA ILE A 8 -25.29 -11.40 -55.56
C ILE A 8 -25.84 -11.74 -54.16
N LEU A 9 -26.81 -12.66 -54.07
CA LEU A 9 -27.35 -13.14 -52.79
C LEU A 9 -26.32 -13.95 -51.98
N LEU A 10 -25.47 -14.74 -52.65
CA LEU A 10 -24.35 -15.43 -52.01
C LEU A 10 -23.25 -14.47 -51.54
N TRP A 11 -22.99 -13.39 -52.28
CA TRP A 11 -22.03 -12.36 -51.87
C TRP A 11 -22.50 -11.58 -50.65
N MET A 12 -23.82 -11.31 -50.53
CA MET A 12 -24.42 -10.66 -49.36
C MET A 12 -24.43 -11.55 -48.11
N LEU A 13 -24.55 -12.87 -48.25
CA LEU A 13 -24.46 -13.81 -47.11
C LEU A 13 -23.02 -14.01 -46.63
N ILE A 14 -22.03 -13.95 -47.52
CA ILE A 14 -20.61 -14.06 -47.16
C ILE A 14 -20.10 -12.76 -46.50
N TYR A 15 -20.56 -11.58 -46.95
CA TYR A 15 -20.21 -10.30 -46.31
C TYR A 15 -21.08 -9.94 -45.09
N GLY A 16 -22.26 -10.56 -44.94
CA GLY A 16 -23.21 -10.25 -43.88
C GLY A 16 -22.93 -10.89 -42.51
N ILE A 17 -22.05 -11.89 -42.43
CA ILE A 17 -21.87 -12.70 -41.21
C ILE A 17 -20.60 -12.35 -40.40
N SER A 18 -19.69 -11.49 -40.89
CA SER A 18 -18.50 -11.09 -40.12
C SER A 18 -18.54 -9.66 -39.59
N ALA A 19 -19.72 -9.09 -39.35
CA ALA A 19 -19.84 -7.96 -38.43
C ALA A 19 -19.80 -8.49 -36.99
N ALA A 20 -18.64 -9.00 -36.55
CA ALA A 20 -18.38 -9.18 -35.13
C ALA A 20 -18.64 -7.82 -34.47
N ARG A 21 -19.70 -7.72 -33.66
CA ARG A 21 -19.98 -6.53 -32.85
C ARG A 21 -18.74 -6.29 -31.99
N ARG A 22 -17.85 -5.39 -32.41
CA ARG A 22 -16.86 -4.82 -31.51
C ARG A 22 -17.65 -4.09 -30.44
N LYS A 23 -17.73 -4.66 -29.23
CA LYS A 23 -18.21 -3.92 -28.06
C LYS A 23 -17.37 -2.64 -28.01
N LYS A 24 -18.00 -1.49 -28.22
CA LYS A 24 -17.31 -0.19 -28.14
C LYS A 24 -16.74 -0.10 -26.73
N ALA A 25 -15.42 -0.18 -26.60
CA ALA A 25 -14.74 -0.08 -25.31
C ALA A 25 -15.22 1.20 -24.62
N ARG A 26 -15.80 1.05 -23.43
CA ARG A 26 -16.27 2.21 -22.66
C ARG A 26 -15.02 2.88 -22.07
N GLY A 27 -14.80 4.16 -22.39
CA GLY A 27 -13.60 4.89 -21.98
C GLY A 27 -13.44 5.08 -20.46
N PRO A 28 -12.31 5.65 -20.00
CA PRO A 28 -11.94 5.74 -18.57
C PRO A 28 -12.95 6.41 -17.66
N SER A 29 -13.63 7.47 -18.12
CA SER A 29 -14.63 8.19 -17.32
C SER A 29 -15.85 7.32 -16.98
N ASN A 30 -16.23 6.40 -17.88
CA ASN A 30 -17.33 5.48 -17.64
C ASN A 30 -16.95 4.38 -16.65
N LEU A 31 -15.68 3.96 -16.63
CA LEU A 31 -15.17 3.02 -15.64
C LEU A 31 -15.25 3.61 -14.23
N LEU A 32 -14.69 4.81 -14.03
CA LEU A 32 -14.69 5.43 -12.70
C LEU A 32 -16.11 5.66 -12.17
N HIS A 33 -17.02 6.14 -13.02
CA HIS A 33 -18.42 6.29 -12.63
C HIS A 33 -19.06 4.94 -12.25
N SER A 34 -18.76 3.87 -12.99
CA SER A 34 -19.25 2.53 -12.70
C SER A 34 -18.73 1.98 -11.38
N LEU A 35 -17.44 2.16 -11.09
CA LEU A 35 -16.82 1.67 -9.85
C LEU A 35 -17.31 2.45 -8.63
N MET A 36 -17.54 3.76 -8.77
CA MET A 36 -17.82 4.65 -7.63
C MET A 36 -19.30 4.83 -7.32
N ARG A 37 -20.23 4.39 -8.19
CA ARG A 37 -21.67 4.64 -8.04
C ARG A 37 -22.23 4.20 -6.68
N ASP A 38 -21.82 3.02 -6.23
CA ASP A 38 -22.31 2.38 -5.00
C ASP A 38 -21.17 2.13 -4.00
N TYR A 39 -20.02 2.78 -4.22
CA TYR A 39 -18.82 2.60 -3.39
C TYR A 39 -18.89 3.50 -2.16
N SER A 40 -18.80 2.89 -0.98
CA SER A 40 -18.62 3.62 0.27
C SER A 40 -17.27 3.32 0.88
N LYS A 41 -16.45 4.38 1.01
CA LYS A 41 -15.14 4.32 1.67
C LYS A 41 -15.19 4.12 3.19
N LEU A 42 -16.39 4.19 3.79
CA LEU A 42 -16.57 4.00 5.23
C LEU A 42 -16.47 2.53 5.65
N PHE A 43 -16.70 1.61 4.71
CA PHE A 43 -16.65 0.18 4.97
C PHE A 43 -15.37 -0.42 4.43
N ARG A 44 -14.71 -1.24 5.27
CA ARG A 44 -13.56 -2.04 4.85
C ARG A 44 -13.93 -3.00 3.70
N PRO A 45 -12.96 -3.40 2.85
CA PRO A 45 -13.17 -4.41 1.82
C PRO A 45 -13.89 -5.65 2.36
N ASN A 46 -14.64 -6.33 1.48
CA ASN A 46 -15.46 -7.50 1.81
C ASN A 46 -16.55 -7.26 2.87
N ASN A 47 -17.01 -6.00 3.04
CA ASN A 47 -18.08 -5.62 3.96
C ASN A 47 -17.89 -6.10 5.41
N GLY A 48 -16.64 -6.32 5.82
CA GLY A 48 -16.37 -6.77 7.18
C GLY A 48 -16.35 -8.29 7.38
N ALA A 49 -16.60 -9.11 6.34
CA ALA A 49 -16.75 -10.56 6.53
C ALA A 49 -15.46 -11.27 6.96
N ASN A 50 -14.36 -10.99 6.29
CA ASN A 50 -13.03 -11.57 6.56
C ASN A 50 -12.02 -10.47 6.80
N ALA A 51 -10.96 -10.74 7.57
CA ALA A 51 -9.88 -9.78 7.78
C ALA A 51 -9.31 -9.28 6.45
N THR A 52 -9.20 -7.96 6.30
CA THR A 52 -8.56 -7.38 5.11
C THR A 52 -7.05 -7.51 5.28
N GLU A 53 -6.40 -8.25 4.37
CA GLU A 53 -4.94 -8.37 4.38
C GLU A 53 -4.29 -7.11 3.80
N ILE A 54 -3.38 -6.53 4.58
CA ILE A 54 -2.60 -5.36 4.20
C ILE A 54 -1.12 -5.75 4.20
N THR A 55 -0.51 -5.74 3.03
CA THR A 55 0.93 -5.98 2.88
C THR A 55 1.69 -4.68 3.02
N LEU A 56 2.64 -4.61 3.95
CA LEU A 56 3.45 -3.43 4.24
C LEU A 56 4.91 -3.66 3.87
N GLY A 57 5.44 -2.76 3.05
CA GLY A 57 6.86 -2.64 2.72
C GLY A 57 7.41 -1.29 3.16
N LEU A 58 8.69 -1.27 3.52
CA LEU A 58 9.39 -0.07 3.97
C LEU A 58 10.71 0.06 3.22
N ASP A 59 10.88 1.17 2.50
CA ASP A 59 12.10 1.47 1.77
C ASP A 59 12.79 2.67 2.43
N ILE A 60 13.93 2.47 3.07
CA ILE A 60 14.68 3.55 3.74
C ILE A 60 15.46 4.33 2.67
N LYS A 61 15.30 5.66 2.70
CA LYS A 61 15.92 6.58 1.74
C LYS A 61 16.99 7.45 2.37
N ASP A 62 16.80 7.87 3.62
CA ASP A 62 17.75 8.75 4.33
C ASP A 62 17.62 8.62 5.87
N VAL A 63 18.64 9.04 6.63
CA VAL A 63 18.64 9.00 8.10
C VAL A 63 19.07 10.35 8.68
N VAL A 64 18.09 11.13 9.13
CA VAL A 64 18.33 12.46 9.70
C VAL A 64 18.41 12.39 11.22
N SER A 65 19.52 12.85 11.79
CA SER A 65 19.68 13.02 13.24
C SER A 65 19.57 14.49 13.61
N LEU A 66 18.60 14.84 14.46
CA LEU A 66 18.55 16.15 15.11
C LEU A 66 19.28 16.04 16.46
N LYS A 67 20.38 16.78 16.62
CA LYS A 67 21.02 16.96 17.93
C LYS A 67 20.48 18.22 18.56
N GLU A 68 19.83 18.12 19.72
CA GLU A 68 19.69 19.26 20.61
C GLU A 68 19.60 18.82 22.07
N GLY A 69 20.70 19.04 22.80
CA GLY A 69 20.73 19.34 24.23
C GLY A 69 20.41 18.26 25.26
N THR A 70 19.60 17.24 24.96
CA THR A 70 19.13 16.30 25.99
C THR A 70 19.11 14.85 25.50
N LEU A 71 19.69 13.99 26.35
CA LEU A 71 19.70 12.53 26.54
C LEU A 71 18.81 11.55 25.72
N GLN A 72 18.03 11.96 24.73
CA GLN A 72 17.23 11.07 23.88
C GLN A 72 17.81 11.05 22.46
N SER A 73 18.23 9.87 22.03
CA SER A 73 18.72 9.56 20.69
C SER A 73 17.57 9.53 19.67
N ARG A 74 17.04 10.72 19.37
CA ARG A 74 16.04 10.93 18.32
C ARG A 74 16.68 10.77 16.95
N ILE A 75 16.22 9.78 16.19
CA ILE A 75 16.60 9.56 14.79
C ILE A 75 15.35 9.58 13.94
N THR A 76 15.37 10.34 12.86
CA THR A 76 14.27 10.44 11.89
C THR A 76 14.67 9.73 10.61
N PHE A 77 14.00 8.62 10.31
CA PHE A 77 14.16 7.95 9.02
C PHE A 77 13.28 8.61 7.97
N VAL A 78 13.83 8.89 6.80
CA VAL A 78 13.05 9.25 5.61
C VAL A 78 12.87 7.98 4.80
N ALA A 79 11.62 7.61 4.53
CA ALA A 79 11.29 6.34 3.89
C ALA A 79 10.15 6.48 2.88
N TRP A 80 10.04 5.50 1.99
CA TRP A 80 8.80 5.21 1.28
C TRP A 80 8.08 4.08 2.00
N LEU A 81 6.86 4.34 2.45
CA LEU A 81 5.95 3.34 2.97
C LEU A 81 5.09 2.82 1.81
N LYS A 82 5.15 1.51 1.57
CA LYS A 82 4.35 0.83 0.55
C LYS A 82 3.26 0.05 1.27
N LEU A 83 1.98 0.28 0.96
CA LEU A 83 0.92 -0.63 1.36
C LEU A 83 0.17 -1.15 0.14
N ASN A 84 -0.12 -2.44 0.18
CA ASN A 84 -0.83 -3.17 -0.86
C ASN A 84 -1.99 -3.94 -0.23
N TRP A 85 -3.18 -3.84 -0.82
CA TRP A 85 -4.37 -4.58 -0.40
C TRP A 85 -5.30 -4.78 -1.59
N THR A 86 -6.34 -5.60 -1.41
CA THR A 86 -7.33 -5.85 -2.46
C THR A 86 -8.71 -5.39 -2.01
N ASP A 87 -9.44 -4.70 -2.90
CA ASP A 87 -10.85 -4.37 -2.72
C ASP A 87 -11.66 -4.90 -3.89
N ALA A 88 -12.40 -5.99 -3.66
CA ALA A 88 -13.19 -6.65 -4.70
C ALA A 88 -14.26 -5.74 -5.33
N ARG A 89 -14.68 -4.68 -4.60
CA ARG A 89 -15.64 -3.69 -5.10
C ARG A 89 -15.05 -2.79 -6.19
N LEU A 90 -13.73 -2.75 -6.32
CA LEU A 90 -12.99 -1.97 -7.31
C LEU A 90 -12.43 -2.82 -8.45
N MET A 91 -12.97 -4.02 -8.67
CA MET A 91 -12.62 -4.90 -9.79
C MET A 91 -13.39 -4.52 -11.06
N TRP A 92 -12.78 -4.72 -12.23
CA TRP A 92 -13.47 -4.61 -13.50
C TRP A 92 -12.90 -5.57 -14.54
N ASP A 93 -13.69 -5.83 -15.58
CA ASP A 93 -13.26 -6.60 -16.73
C ASP A 93 -12.41 -5.74 -17.68
N PRO A 94 -11.11 -6.03 -17.86
CA PRO A 94 -10.24 -5.27 -18.74
C PRO A 94 -10.66 -5.39 -20.21
N ASP A 95 -11.37 -6.45 -20.63
CA ASP A 95 -11.85 -6.60 -22.01
C ASP A 95 -13.05 -5.67 -22.30
N HIS A 96 -13.84 -5.34 -21.28
CA HIS A 96 -14.97 -4.41 -21.39
C HIS A 96 -14.52 -2.94 -21.53
N PHE A 97 -13.48 -2.56 -20.78
CA PHE A 97 -13.02 -1.18 -20.67
C PHE A 97 -11.70 -0.90 -21.41
N SER A 98 -10.97 -1.94 -21.83
CA SER A 98 -9.61 -1.85 -22.39
C SER A 98 -8.63 -1.08 -21.50
N ILE A 99 -8.85 -1.13 -20.18
CA ILE A 99 -8.07 -0.46 -19.14
C ILE A 99 -7.62 -1.53 -18.16
N ARG A 100 -6.33 -1.54 -17.81
CA ARG A 100 -5.79 -2.48 -16.81
C ARG A 100 -5.49 -1.85 -15.48
N ASP A 101 -5.19 -0.56 -15.47
CA ASP A 101 -4.86 0.17 -14.26
C ASP A 101 -5.39 1.60 -14.32
N VAL A 102 -5.76 2.13 -13.17
CA VAL A 102 -6.17 3.52 -12.99
C VAL A 102 -5.44 4.13 -11.80
N ARG A 103 -5.18 5.44 -11.86
CA ARG A 103 -4.67 6.21 -10.72
C ARG A 103 -5.79 7.03 -10.12
N LEU A 104 -5.98 6.92 -8.82
CA LEU A 104 -7.01 7.63 -8.08
C LEU A 104 -6.42 8.28 -6.84
N ASP A 105 -7.00 9.40 -6.43
CA ASP A 105 -6.71 9.97 -5.12
C ASP A 105 -7.17 9.02 -4.01
N SER A 106 -6.30 8.73 -3.03
CA SER A 106 -6.61 7.85 -1.90
C SER A 106 -7.83 8.30 -1.09
N SER A 107 -8.14 9.60 -1.06
CA SER A 107 -9.31 10.14 -0.36
C SER A 107 -10.66 9.66 -0.89
N LYS A 108 -10.69 9.09 -2.10
CA LYS A 108 -11.91 8.59 -2.76
C LYS A 108 -12.23 7.14 -2.43
N ILE A 109 -11.29 6.40 -1.85
CA ILE A 109 -11.45 4.99 -1.52
C ILE A 109 -11.23 4.74 -0.03
N TRP A 110 -11.62 3.56 0.44
CA TRP A 110 -11.21 3.08 1.75
C TRP A 110 -9.69 2.91 1.78
N THR A 111 -9.06 3.35 2.87
CA THR A 111 -7.64 3.17 3.12
C THR A 111 -7.43 2.66 4.54
N PRO A 112 -6.45 1.78 4.78
CA PRO A 112 -6.17 1.28 6.11
C PRO A 112 -5.52 2.38 6.98
N ASP A 113 -5.83 2.35 8.27
CA ASP A 113 -5.39 3.32 9.28
C ASP A 113 -4.05 2.91 9.95
N ILE A 114 -3.05 2.61 9.14
CA ILE A 114 -1.74 2.18 9.62
C ILE A 114 -0.98 3.36 10.26
N LYS A 115 -0.46 3.17 11.47
CA LYS A 115 0.24 4.19 12.27
C LYS A 115 1.59 3.70 12.77
N LEU A 116 2.54 4.63 12.88
CA LEU A 116 3.79 4.47 13.61
C LEU A 116 3.50 4.60 15.11
N VAL A 117 3.60 3.52 15.88
CA VAL A 117 3.18 3.52 17.31
C VAL A 117 4.20 4.13 18.25
N ASN A 118 5.48 4.09 17.87
CA ASN A 118 6.58 4.56 18.68
C ASN A 118 7.20 5.83 18.09
N SER A 119 6.35 6.65 17.47
CA SER A 119 6.70 7.99 16.99
C SER A 119 7.08 8.90 18.15
N LEU A 120 8.14 9.68 17.99
CA LEU A 120 8.51 10.76 18.92
C LEU A 120 7.74 12.06 18.64
N ASP A 121 7.11 12.18 17.48
CA ASP A 121 6.25 13.32 17.18
C ASP A 121 4.78 12.95 17.42
N PRO A 122 4.02 13.82 18.10
CA PRO A 122 2.57 13.77 18.12
C PRO A 122 2.06 14.22 16.74
N THR A 123 2.32 13.45 15.70
CA THR A 123 1.78 13.77 14.38
C THR A 123 0.29 13.44 14.39
N PRO A 124 -0.58 14.38 13.96
CA PRO A 124 -1.99 14.08 13.77
C PRO A 124 -2.12 12.98 12.73
N ASN A 125 -3.18 12.18 12.85
CA ASN A 125 -3.55 11.14 11.88
C ASN A 125 -3.57 11.72 10.46
N ARG A 126 -2.45 11.64 9.74
CA ARG A 126 -2.39 12.14 8.37
C ARG A 126 -3.01 11.08 7.48
N ASP A 127 -4.07 11.47 6.78
CA ASP A 127 -4.57 10.69 5.65
C ASP A 127 -3.43 10.49 4.66
N TRP A 128 -3.45 9.36 3.97
CA TRP A 128 -2.43 8.96 3.02
C TRP A 128 -2.02 10.07 2.04
N GLY A 129 -2.98 10.86 1.56
CA GLY A 129 -2.72 12.08 0.78
C GLY A 129 -1.93 11.83 -0.52
N VAL A 130 -1.92 10.59 -1.01
CA VAL A 130 -1.23 10.18 -2.23
C VAL A 130 -2.22 9.63 -3.26
N ARG A 131 -1.78 9.59 -4.52
CA ARG A 131 -2.47 8.82 -5.56
C ARG A 131 -2.07 7.36 -5.46
N VAL A 132 -3.05 6.48 -5.49
CA VAL A 132 -2.85 5.03 -5.51
C VAL A 132 -3.05 4.48 -6.92
N LEU A 133 -2.38 3.37 -7.21
CA LEU A 133 -2.61 2.58 -8.43
C LEU A 133 -3.61 1.48 -8.10
N ILE A 134 -4.69 1.41 -8.86
CA ILE A 134 -5.69 0.35 -8.76
C ILE A 134 -5.60 -0.47 -10.04
N SER A 135 -5.39 -1.77 -9.91
CA SER A 135 -5.37 -2.73 -11.02
C SER A 135 -6.75 -3.36 -11.22
N PHE A 136 -7.02 -3.90 -12.41
CA PHE A 136 -8.33 -4.45 -12.80
C PHE A 136 -8.86 -5.57 -11.90
N ASP A 137 -7.94 -6.26 -11.23
CA ASP A 137 -8.21 -7.32 -10.26
C ASP A 137 -8.55 -6.78 -8.85
N GLY A 138 -8.68 -5.47 -8.69
CA GLY A 138 -8.98 -4.82 -7.41
C GLY A 138 -7.76 -4.64 -6.51
N THR A 139 -6.55 -5.01 -6.97
CA THR A 139 -5.32 -4.76 -6.23
C THR A 139 -5.04 -3.27 -6.18
N ILE A 140 -4.82 -2.74 -4.98
CA ILE A 140 -4.53 -1.32 -4.73
C ILE A 140 -3.12 -1.21 -4.16
N ARG A 141 -2.27 -0.44 -4.84
CA ARG A 141 -0.90 -0.17 -4.43
C ARG A 141 -0.73 1.32 -4.14
N GLY A 142 -0.36 1.64 -2.91
CA GLY A 142 -0.02 2.99 -2.49
C GLY A 142 1.42 3.08 -2.02
N VAL A 143 2.12 4.14 -2.43
CA VAL A 143 3.48 4.46 -1.99
C VAL A 143 3.48 5.90 -1.49
N MET A 144 3.88 6.09 -0.24
CA MET A 144 3.88 7.41 0.39
C MET A 144 5.25 7.73 1.00
N PRO A 145 5.82 8.92 0.73
CA PRO A 145 6.99 9.40 1.43
C PRO A 145 6.61 9.76 2.87
N ILE A 146 7.36 9.25 3.85
CA ILE A 146 7.10 9.43 5.27
C ILE A 146 8.38 9.73 6.05
N GLN A 147 8.24 10.51 7.12
CA GLN A 147 9.28 10.73 8.12
C GLN A 147 8.92 9.95 9.38
N LEU A 148 9.88 9.20 9.91
CA LEU A 148 9.69 8.27 11.02
C LEU A 148 10.63 8.67 12.17
N PRO A 149 10.26 9.68 12.96
CA PRO A 149 11.02 10.09 14.13
C PRO A 149 10.83 9.05 15.24
N VAL A 150 11.90 8.34 15.61
CA VAL A 150 11.86 7.27 16.61
C VAL A 150 12.99 7.42 17.62
N HIS A 151 12.77 6.86 18.81
CA HIS A 151 13.83 6.69 19.79
C HIS A 151 14.68 5.47 19.43
N CYS A 152 15.99 5.66 19.33
CA CYS A 152 16.93 4.56 19.12
C CYS A 152 17.67 4.22 20.41
N GLY A 153 17.79 2.93 20.72
CA GLY A 153 18.55 2.48 21.88
C GLY A 153 20.04 2.73 21.66
N ARG A 154 20.61 3.67 22.42
CA ARG A 154 22.06 3.88 22.41
C ARG A 154 22.74 2.69 23.11
N PRO A 155 23.70 2.02 22.45
CA PRO A 155 24.41 0.91 23.06
C PRO A 155 25.30 1.41 24.21
N ARG A 156 25.53 0.55 25.20
CA ARG A 156 26.49 0.81 26.28
C ARG A 156 27.93 0.72 25.78
N ASP A 157 28.20 -0.23 24.90
CA ASP A 157 29.47 -0.38 24.21
C ASP A 157 29.59 0.69 23.09
N PRO A 158 30.61 1.56 23.12
CA PRO A 158 30.86 2.55 22.08
C PRO A 158 31.04 1.98 20.67
N HIS A 159 31.46 0.70 20.56
CA HIS A 159 31.70 0.02 19.28
C HIS A 159 30.47 -0.73 18.76
N ALA A 160 29.43 -0.89 19.57
CA ALA A 160 28.22 -1.57 19.14
C ALA A 160 27.32 -0.64 18.29
N SER A 161 26.52 -1.25 17.42
CA SER A 161 25.52 -0.55 16.60
C SER A 161 24.35 -0.08 17.45
N TRP A 162 23.80 1.08 17.10
CA TRP A 162 22.55 1.60 17.62
C TRP A 162 21.38 0.81 17.05
N GLU A 163 20.43 0.42 17.90
CA GLU A 163 19.23 -0.30 17.45
C GLU A 163 18.02 0.62 17.45
N CYS A 164 17.50 0.89 16.27
CA CYS A 164 16.30 1.68 16.05
C CYS A 164 15.14 0.75 15.73
N LYS A 165 14.06 0.83 16.51
CA LYS A 165 12.82 0.11 16.24
C LYS A 165 11.82 1.04 15.58
N ILE A 166 11.22 0.61 14.49
CA ILE A 166 10.15 1.33 13.79
C ILE A 166 8.96 0.38 13.74
N SER A 167 7.88 0.70 14.46
CA SER A 167 6.76 -0.24 14.63
C SER A 167 5.45 0.31 14.08
N PHE A 168 4.81 -0.47 13.22
CA PHE A 168 3.54 -0.14 12.59
C PHE A 168 2.41 -1.06 13.06
N ARG A 169 1.22 -0.50 13.29
CA ARG A 169 -0.04 -1.24 13.51
C ARG A 169 -1.23 -0.47 12.96
N SER A 170 -2.38 -1.12 12.82
CA SER A 170 -3.65 -0.41 12.67
C SER A 170 -4.05 0.30 13.95
N TRP A 171 -4.58 1.51 13.85
CA TRP A 171 -5.04 2.28 15.00
C TRP A 171 -6.32 1.73 15.63
N THR A 172 -7.27 1.31 14.79
CA THR A 172 -8.63 0.95 15.22
C THR A 172 -9.01 -0.51 14.97
N TYR A 173 -8.35 -1.19 14.03
CA TYR A 173 -8.70 -2.57 13.65
C TYR A 173 -7.88 -3.61 14.40
N THR A 174 -8.56 -4.66 14.85
CA THR A 174 -7.94 -5.86 15.40
C THR A 174 -7.42 -6.78 14.29
N VAL A 175 -6.69 -7.84 14.65
CA VAL A 175 -6.24 -8.89 13.70
C VAL A 175 -7.38 -9.59 12.98
N ASP A 176 -8.57 -9.61 13.58
CA ASP A 176 -9.75 -10.28 13.03
C ASP A 176 -10.44 -9.39 11.98
N ASP A 177 -10.17 -8.08 11.98
CA ASP A 177 -10.68 -7.11 11.00
C ASP A 177 -9.67 -6.74 9.90
N LEU A 178 -8.41 -6.59 10.29
CA LEU A 178 -7.31 -6.16 9.43
C LEU A 178 -6.05 -6.93 9.80
N ASN A 179 -5.58 -7.76 8.88
CA ASN A 179 -4.36 -8.52 9.05
C ASN A 179 -3.18 -7.82 8.38
N LEU A 180 -2.29 -7.23 9.17
CA LEU A 180 -1.08 -6.59 8.68
C LEU A 180 0.04 -7.63 8.48
N VAL A 181 0.61 -7.69 7.27
CA VAL A 181 1.66 -8.65 6.88
C VAL A 181 2.87 -7.96 6.26
N LEU A 182 4.05 -8.57 6.38
CA LEU A 182 5.29 -8.04 5.84
C LEU A 182 5.39 -8.34 4.34
N GLU A 183 5.78 -7.33 3.54
CA GLU A 183 6.21 -7.56 2.16
C GLU A 183 7.51 -8.39 2.13
N ARG A 184 8.44 -8.07 3.04
CA ARG A 184 9.73 -8.74 3.22
C ARG A 184 10.13 -8.70 4.70
N ASN A 185 10.96 -9.66 5.13
CA ASN A 185 11.54 -9.70 6.47
C ASN A 185 12.68 -8.69 6.68
N VAL A 186 12.82 -7.69 5.80
CA VAL A 186 13.82 -6.63 5.82
C VAL A 186 13.23 -5.38 5.17
N SER A 187 13.76 -4.20 5.50
CA SER A 187 13.51 -2.98 4.72
C SER A 187 14.32 -3.01 3.42
N ASP A 188 13.82 -2.37 2.36
CA ASP A 188 14.66 -2.06 1.20
C ASP A 188 15.60 -0.89 1.54
N ILE A 189 16.90 -1.05 1.26
CA ILE A 189 17.95 -0.06 1.53
C ILE A 189 18.59 0.43 0.21
N GLY A 190 18.18 -0.08 -0.96
CA GLY A 190 19.00 -0.05 -2.18
C GLY A 190 19.52 1.32 -2.66
N THR A 191 18.83 2.42 -2.37
CA THR A 191 19.26 3.78 -2.75
C THR A 191 19.76 4.62 -1.58
N TYR A 192 19.86 4.05 -0.38
CA TYR A 192 20.33 4.73 0.81
C TYR A 192 21.82 5.04 0.70
N ASN A 193 22.17 6.31 0.88
CA ASN A 193 23.56 6.76 0.88
C ASN A 193 23.68 8.00 1.78
N ASP A 194 23.78 7.76 3.08
CA ASP A 194 23.94 8.78 4.12
C ASP A 194 25.43 8.97 4.45
N ARG A 195 25.82 10.20 4.81
CA ARG A 195 27.23 10.56 5.08
C ARG A 195 27.63 10.41 6.55
N VAL A 196 26.64 10.26 7.45
CA VAL A 196 26.80 10.26 8.91
C VAL A 196 26.51 8.87 9.48
N TRP A 197 25.51 8.19 8.95
CA TRP A 197 25.07 6.88 9.43
C TRP A 197 25.28 5.78 8.40
N LEU A 198 25.77 4.65 8.85
CA LEU A 198 25.85 3.41 8.09
C LEU A 198 24.80 2.43 8.63
N ILE A 199 23.92 1.95 7.76
CA ILE A 199 23.04 0.82 8.08
C ILE A 199 23.86 -0.46 7.94
N THR A 200 24.10 -1.13 9.08
CA THR A 200 24.94 -2.34 9.17
C THR A 200 24.12 -3.62 9.23
N GLY A 201 22.83 -3.50 9.50
CA GLY A 201 21.89 -4.60 9.48
C GLY A 201 20.46 -4.10 9.56
N ASN A 202 19.55 -4.88 9.01
CA ASN A 202 18.13 -4.66 9.16
C ASN A 202 17.38 -5.98 9.21
N GLU A 203 16.29 -5.98 9.96
CA GLU A 203 15.35 -7.10 10.01
C GLU A 203 13.94 -6.56 10.24
N ALA A 204 12.93 -7.33 9.86
CA ALA A 204 11.54 -7.04 10.08
C ALA A 204 10.83 -8.27 10.60
N ARG A 205 9.96 -8.08 11.60
CA ARG A 205 9.21 -9.15 12.23
C ARG A 205 7.76 -8.76 12.48
N ARG A 206 6.87 -9.73 12.32
CA ARG A 206 5.45 -9.62 12.68
C ARG A 206 5.23 -10.25 14.04
N THR A 207 4.51 -9.55 14.91
CA THR A 207 4.05 -10.05 16.20
C THR A 207 2.56 -9.74 16.38
N VAL A 208 1.92 -10.42 17.32
CA VAL A 208 0.55 -10.12 17.75
C VAL A 208 0.61 -9.66 19.19
N ILE A 209 0.13 -8.45 19.45
CA ILE A 209 0.15 -7.82 20.78
C ILE A 209 -1.27 -7.62 21.30
N ARG A 210 -1.39 -7.42 22.61
CA ARG A 210 -2.61 -6.96 23.28
C ARG A 210 -2.32 -5.65 23.99
N ASN A 211 -3.31 -4.76 24.06
CA ASN A 211 -3.20 -3.59 24.93
C ASN A 211 -3.46 -4.03 26.38
N ASP A 212 -2.87 -3.31 27.33
CA ASP A 212 -3.02 -3.62 28.75
C ASP A 212 -4.51 -3.64 29.14
N GLY A 213 -4.95 -4.78 29.71
CA GLY A 213 -6.34 -4.96 30.14
C GLY A 213 -7.37 -5.23 29.04
N SER A 214 -6.99 -5.25 27.75
CA SER A 214 -7.91 -5.60 26.65
C SER A 214 -7.65 -7.02 26.12
N PRO A 215 -8.70 -7.82 25.83
CA PRO A 215 -8.56 -9.11 25.15
C PRO A 215 -8.21 -8.95 23.66
N GLU A 216 -8.39 -7.76 23.10
CA GLU A 216 -8.21 -7.46 21.68
C GLU A 216 -6.77 -7.66 21.23
N ARG A 217 -6.61 -8.27 20.05
CA ARG A 217 -5.32 -8.61 19.47
C ARG A 217 -5.04 -7.71 18.27
N TYR A 218 -3.83 -7.17 18.20
CA TYR A 218 -3.38 -6.30 17.11
C TYR A 218 -2.13 -6.87 16.45
N ALA A 219 -2.08 -6.81 15.12
CA ALA A 219 -0.86 -7.12 14.38
C ALA A 219 0.11 -5.94 14.51
N LEU A 220 1.35 -6.23 14.92
CA LEU A 220 2.44 -5.27 15.03
C LEU A 220 3.59 -5.70 14.12
N LEU A 221 3.94 -4.86 13.16
CA LEU A 221 5.15 -5.03 12.36
C LEU A 221 6.26 -4.16 12.94
N THR A 222 7.40 -4.77 13.28
CA THR A 222 8.57 -4.06 13.79
C THR A 222 9.73 -4.24 12.84
N TYR A 223 10.24 -3.13 12.33
CA TYR A 223 11.53 -3.05 11.62
C TYR A 223 12.60 -2.65 12.63
N VAL A 224 13.69 -3.42 12.68
CA VAL A 224 14.87 -3.13 13.49
C VAL A 224 16.00 -2.74 12.55
N ILE A 225 16.48 -1.50 12.68
CA ILE A 225 17.57 -0.96 11.87
C ILE A 225 18.78 -0.75 12.77
N LYS A 226 19.91 -1.35 12.38
CA LYS A 226 21.19 -1.22 13.08
C LYS A 226 22.02 -0.14 12.42
N LEU A 227 22.35 0.89 13.18
CA LEU A 227 23.11 2.05 12.71
C LEU A 227 24.47 2.11 13.40
N ILE A 228 25.52 2.35 12.63
CA ILE A 228 26.82 2.78 13.16
C ILE A 228 27.06 4.19 12.65
N ARG A 229 27.62 5.04 13.50
CA ARG A 229 28.03 6.38 13.09
C ARG A 229 29.39 6.26 12.39
N HIS A 230 29.53 6.90 11.23
CA HIS A 230 30.83 7.08 10.57
C HIS A 230 31.84 7.77 11.50
#